data_AF-A0A1Q7SEJ8-F1
#
_entry.id   AF-A0A1Q7SEJ8-F1
#
_cell.length_a   1.000
_cell.length_b   1.000
_cell.length_c   1.000
_cell.angle_alpha   90.00
_cell.angle_beta   90.00
_cell.angle_gamma   90.00
#
_symmetry.space_group_name_H-M   'P 1'
#
loop_
_entity.id
_entity.type
_entity.pdbx_description
1 polymer ?
#
loop_
_entity_poly.entity_id
_entity_poly.type
_entity_poly.pdbx_seq_one_letter_code
_entity_poly.pdbx_strand_id
1 'polypeptide(L)' 'MIPFHRLLISTAIVFCAGFTAWAGWSWRESRSAGTLALSLSFAVATVALAYYLRHLKRFLGR' A
#
# COMPACT_ATOMS: atom_id res chain seq x y z
N MET A 1 1.13 0.98 24.05
CA MET A 1 0.98 1.96 22.93
C MET A 1 1.10 1.32 21.54
N ILE A 2 0.81 0.02 21.40
CA ILE A 2 1.08 -0.78 20.18
C ILE A 2 -0.05 -0.78 19.11
N PRO A 3 -1.36 -0.54 19.38
CA PRO A 3 -2.38 -0.68 18.34
C PRO A 3 -2.46 0.52 17.39
N PHE A 4 -2.09 1.71 17.84
CA PHE A 4 -2.22 2.95 17.06
C PHE A 4 -1.36 2.92 15.79
N HIS A 5 -0.10 2.51 15.90
CA HIS A 5 0.78 2.38 14.74
C HIS A 5 0.27 1.32 13.76
N ARG A 6 -0.33 0.24 14.28
CA ARG A 6 -0.93 -0.81 13.45
C ARG A 6 -2.14 -0.28 12.67
N LEU A 7 -2.93 0.59 13.27
CA LEU A 7 -4.04 1.30 12.63
C LEU A 7 -3.53 2.22 11.52
N LEU A 8 -2.53 3.08 11.78
CA LEU A 8 -1.95 3.96 10.75
C LEU A 8 -1.37 3.18 9.57
N ILE A 9 -0.65 2.08 9.84
CA ILE A 9 -0.07 1.26 8.78
C ILE A 9 -1.17 0.53 8.00
N SER A 10 -2.20 0.02 8.67
CA SER A 10 -3.33 -0.65 8.01
C SER A 10 -4.12 0.30 7.11
N THR A 11 -4.42 1.52 7.58
CA THR A 11 -5.14 2.51 6.77
C THR A 11 -4.26 3.01 5.63
N ALA A 12 -2.95 3.20 5.84
CA ALA A 12 -2.00 3.53 4.79
C ALA A 12 -1.94 2.45 3.70
N ILE A 13 -1.95 1.16 4.07
CA ILE A 13 -2.00 0.04 3.13
C ILE A 13 -3.30 0.06 2.32
N VAL A 14 -4.45 0.21 2.98
CA VAL A 14 -5.76 0.28 2.29
C VAL A 14 -5.80 1.48 1.35
N PHE A 15 -5.28 2.62 1.78
CA PHE A 15 -5.20 3.82 0.95
C PHE A 15 -4.29 3.60 -0.25
N CYS A 16 -3.09 3.05 -0.06
CA CYS A 16 -2.17 2.77 -1.16
C CYS A 16 -2.73 1.73 -2.13
N ALA A 17 -3.41 0.69 -1.64
CA ALA A 17 -4.08 -0.33 -2.44
C ALA A 17 -5.24 0.24 -3.28
N GLY A 18 -6.08 1.09 -2.67
CA GLY A 18 -7.14 1.80 -3.38
C GLY A 18 -6.58 2.76 -4.43
N PHE A 19 -5.52 3.47 -4.10
CA PHE A 19 -4.86 4.41 -5.02
C PHE A 19 -4.18 3.69 -6.19
N THR A 20 -3.59 2.52 -5.97
CA THR A 20 -3.04 1.69 -7.06
C THR A 20 -4.12 1.18 -7.99
N ALA A 21 -5.24 0.68 -7.45
CA ALA A 21 -6.37 0.22 -8.25
C ALA A 21 -6.96 1.38 -9.08
N TRP A 22 -7.14 2.55 -8.45
CA TRP A 22 -7.65 3.74 -9.13
C TRP A 22 -6.68 4.28 -10.18
N ALA A 23 -5.38 4.35 -9.88
CA ALA A 23 -4.36 4.79 -10.83
C ALA A 23 -4.22 3.81 -12.00
N GLY A 24 -4.34 2.51 -11.76
CA GLY A 24 -4.38 1.49 -12.81
C GLY A 24 -5.61 1.62 -13.71
N TRP A 25 -6.78 1.88 -13.12
CA TRP A 25 -8.00 2.16 -13.88
C TRP A 25 -7.89 3.45 -14.70
N SER A 26 -7.41 4.54 -14.08
CA SER A 26 -7.17 5.82 -14.73
C SER A 26 -6.13 5.72 -15.85
N TRP A 27 -5.11 4.87 -15.70
CA TRP A 27 -4.15 4.60 -16.76
C TRP A 27 -4.77 3.94 -17.99
N ARG A 28 -5.77 3.06 -17.81
CA ARG A 28 -6.50 2.47 -18.94
C ARG A 28 -7.22 3.52 -19.77
N GLU A 29 -7.74 4.56 -19.12
CA GLU A 29 -8.48 5.65 -19.77
C GLU A 29 -7.54 6.69 -20.41
N SER A 30 -6.47 7.07 -19.71
CA SER A 30 -5.61 8.20 -20.11
C SER A 30 -4.28 7.81 -20.76
N ARG A 31 -3.83 6.54 -20.66
CA ARG A 31 -2.51 6.02 -21.11
C ARG A 31 -1.29 6.86 -20.68
N SER A 32 -1.42 7.68 -19.64
CA SER A 32 -0.36 8.59 -19.21
C SER A 32 0.74 7.85 -18.43
N ALA A 33 1.99 8.01 -18.87
CA ALA A 33 3.16 7.41 -18.23
C ALA A 33 3.34 7.85 -16.76
N GLY A 34 2.89 9.07 -16.42
CA GLY A 34 2.92 9.56 -15.04
C GLY A 34 2.03 8.74 -14.09
N THR A 35 0.85 8.33 -14.56
CA THR A 35 -0.09 7.52 -13.78
C THR A 35 0.42 6.10 -13.52
N LEU A 36 1.20 5.56 -14.47
CA LEU A 36 1.91 4.28 -14.31
C LEU A 36 3.00 4.35 -13.24
N ALA A 37 3.85 5.39 -13.27
CA ALA A 37 4.91 5.55 -12.28
C ALA A 37 4.34 5.74 -10.86
N LEU A 38 3.23 6.49 -10.75
CA LEU A 38 2.48 6.64 -9.51
C LEU A 38 1.87 5.31 -9.04
N SER A 39 1.24 4.53 -9.92
CA SER A 39 0.69 3.23 -9.51
C SER A 39 1.79 2.26 -9.07
N LEU A 40 2.92 2.19 -9.78
CA LEU A 40 4.05 1.34 -9.41
C LEU A 40 4.67 1.71 -8.06
N SER A 41 4.90 3.00 -7.82
CA SER A 41 5.44 3.47 -6.53
C SER A 41 4.50 3.17 -5.37
N PHE A 42 3.19 3.38 -5.54
CA PHE A 42 2.19 3.02 -4.53
C PHE A 42 2.05 1.50 -4.35
N ALA A 43 2.21 0.70 -5.41
CA ALA A 43 2.20 -0.76 -5.34
C ALA A 43 3.37 -1.26 -4.49
N VAL A 44 4.57 -0.76 -4.76
CA VAL A 44 5.79 -1.09 -3.99
C VAL A 44 5.63 -0.69 -2.53
N ALA A 45 5.12 0.52 -2.26
CA ALA A 45 4.83 0.97 -0.89
C ALA A 45 3.82 0.03 -0.19
N THR A 46 2.74 -0.35 -0.86
CA THR A 46 1.73 -1.28 -0.32
C THR A 46 2.36 -2.62 0.08
N VAL A 47 3.18 -3.20 -0.79
CA VAL A 47 3.86 -4.48 -0.54
C VAL A 47 4.87 -4.34 0.60
N ALA A 48 5.65 -3.27 0.63
CA ALA A 48 6.63 -3.01 1.68
C ALA A 48 5.98 -2.86 3.07
N LEU A 49 4.90 -2.07 3.18
CA LEU A 49 4.17 -1.90 4.44
C LEU A 49 3.45 -3.19 4.85
N ALA A 50 2.88 -3.94 3.90
CA ALA A 50 2.26 -5.23 4.18
C ALA A 50 3.29 -6.26 4.67
N TYR A 51 4.48 -6.28 4.08
CA TYR A 51 5.59 -7.13 4.52
C TYR A 51 6.05 -6.76 5.94
N TYR A 52 6.18 -5.46 6.23
CA TYR A 52 6.54 -4.96 7.56
C TYR A 52 5.55 -5.43 8.64
N LEU A 53 4.24 -5.35 8.36
CA LEU A 53 3.22 -5.86 9.28
C LEU A 53 3.22 -7.38 9.43
N ARG A 54 3.41 -8.15 8.34
CA ARG A 54 3.52 -9.62 8.42
C ARG A 54 4.71 -10.03 9.27
N HIS A 55 5.85 -9.35 9.10
CA HIS A 55 7.06 -9.61 9.87
C HIS A 55 6.83 -9.31 11.36
N LEU A 56 6.24 -8.15 11.69
CA LEU A 56 5.85 -7.80 13.07
C LEU A 56 4.84 -8.80 13.68
N LYS A 57 3.87 -9.27 12.90
CA LYS A 57 2.91 -10.31 13.34
C LYS A 57 3.61 -11.61 13.74
N ARG A 58 4.72 -11.95 13.08
CA ARG A 58 5.51 -13.15 13.40
C ARG A 58 6.33 -13.00 14.68
N PHE A 59 6.73 -11.77 15.02
CA PHE A 59 7.43 -11.48 16.28
C PHE A 59 6.50 -11.36 17.49
N LEU A 60 5.27 -10.90 17.31
CA LEU A 60 4.28 -10.74 18.39
C LEU A 60 3.41 -12.00 18.63
N GLY A 61 3.73 -13.12 17.96
CA GLY A 61 3.09 -14.42 18.14
C GLY A 61 3.73 -15.29 19.23
N ARG A 62 4.42 -14.68 20.21
CA ARG A 62 4.85 -15.32 21.46
C ARG A 62 4.20 -14.61 22.63
#